data_AF-E9PDK7-F1
#
_entry.id   AF-E9PDK7-F1
#
_cell.length_a   1.000
_cell.length_b   1.000
_cell.length_c   1.000
_cell.angle_alpha   90.00
_cell.angle_beta   90.00
_cell.angle_gamma   90.00
#
_symmetry.space_group_name_H-M   'P 1'
#
loop_
_entity.id
_entity.type
_entity.pdbx_description
1 polymer ?
#
loop_
_entity_poly.entity_id
_entity_poly.type
_entity_poly.pdbx_seq_one_letter_code
_entity_poly.pdbx_strand_id
1 'polypeptide(L)'
;MEDLCVANTLFALNLFKHLAKASPTQNLFLSPWSISSTMAMVYMGSRGSTEDQMAKVLQFNEVGANAVTPMTPENFTSCGFMQQIQKGSYPDAILQAQAADKIHSSFRSLSSA
;
A
#
# COMPACT_ATOMS: atom_id res chain seq x y z
N MET A 1 7.75 -9.03 -13.44
CA MET A 1 6.52 -8.22 -13.36
C MET A 1 5.28 -9.11 -13.26
N GLU A 2 5.26 -10.23 -14.00
CA GLU A 2 4.24 -11.29 -13.89
C GLU A 2 4.07 -11.83 -12.46
N ASP A 3 5.17 -12.07 -11.74
CA ASP A 3 5.12 -12.57 -10.36
C ASP A 3 4.36 -11.63 -9.40
N LEU A 4 4.52 -10.32 -9.55
CA LEU A 4 3.81 -9.33 -8.73
C LEU A 4 2.31 -9.32 -9.06
N CYS A 5 1.95 -9.48 -10.33
CA CYS A 5 0.55 -9.63 -10.72
C CYS A 5 -0.06 -10.88 -10.10
N VAL A 6 0.64 -12.01 -10.15
CA VAL A 6 0.20 -13.28 -9.53
C VAL A 6 0.04 -13.11 -8.00
N ALA A 7 1.03 -12.53 -7.33
CA ALA A 7 0.98 -12.25 -5.89
C ALA A 7 -0.23 -11.38 -5.51
N ASN A 8 -0.46 -10.28 -6.24
CA ASN A 8 -1.60 -9.40 -5.99
C ASN A 8 -2.95 -10.05 -6.29
N THR A 9 -3.04 -10.93 -7.29
CA THR A 9 -4.25 -11.73 -7.56
C THR A 9 -4.51 -12.74 -6.45
N LEU A 10 -3.48 -13.45 -5.97
CA LEU A 10 -3.60 -14.40 -4.87
C LEU A 10 -4.02 -13.70 -3.57
N PHE A 11 -3.40 -12.56 -3.24
CA PHE A 11 -3.81 -11.71 -2.13
C PHE A 11 -5.28 -11.28 -2.27
N ALA A 12 -5.70 -10.82 -3.44
CA ALA A 12 -7.08 -10.40 -3.70
C ALA A 12 -8.09 -11.52 -3.44
N LEU A 13 -7.82 -12.73 -3.96
CA LEU A 13 -8.68 -13.90 -3.79
C LEU A 13 -8.74 -14.33 -2.32
N ASN A 14 -7.62 -14.32 -1.61
CA ASN A 14 -7.56 -14.67 -0.20
C ASN A 14 -8.32 -13.66 0.67
N LEU A 15 -8.14 -12.36 0.41
CA LEU A 15 -8.85 -11.29 1.08
C LEU A 15 -10.36 -11.38 0.83
N PHE A 16 -10.78 -11.55 -0.42
CA PHE A 16 -12.19 -11.69 -0.79
C PHE A 16 -12.82 -12.90 -0.10
N LYS A 17 -12.18 -14.07 -0.13
CA LYS A 17 -12.65 -15.27 0.56
C LYS A 17 -12.79 -15.05 2.07
N HIS A 18 -11.87 -14.33 2.68
CA HIS A 18 -11.93 -14.03 4.11
C HIS A 18 -13.12 -13.11 4.45
N LEU A 19 -13.29 -12.04 3.69
CA LEU A 19 -14.39 -11.08 3.87
C LEU A 19 -15.76 -11.71 3.54
N ALA A 20 -15.85 -12.53 2.49
CA ALA A 20 -17.07 -13.25 2.13
C ALA A 20 -17.49 -14.24 3.23
N LYS A 21 -16.54 -14.84 3.95
CA LYS A 21 -16.86 -15.68 5.14
C LYS A 21 -17.38 -14.85 6.30
N ALA A 22 -16.86 -13.64 6.51
CA ALA A 22 -17.30 -12.75 7.56
C ALA A 22 -18.70 -12.14 7.28
N SER A 23 -19.02 -11.92 6.01
CA SER A 23 -20.28 -11.29 5.57
C SER A 23 -20.92 -12.07 4.41
N PRO A 24 -21.49 -13.27 4.66
CA PRO A 24 -21.91 -14.20 3.61
C PRO A 24 -23.12 -13.74 2.78
N THR A 25 -23.90 -12.78 3.28
CA THR A 25 -25.15 -12.31 2.65
C THR A 25 -25.05 -10.88 2.11
N GLN A 26 -23.91 -10.20 2.30
CA GLN A 26 -23.72 -8.82 1.88
C GLN A 26 -22.90 -8.74 0.60
N ASN A 27 -23.22 -7.76 -0.24
CA ASN A 27 -22.44 -7.45 -1.42
C ASN A 27 -21.05 -6.94 -1.00
N LEU A 28 -20.00 -7.53 -1.56
CA LEU A 28 -18.63 -7.17 -1.26
C LEU A 28 -17.98 -6.53 -2.50
N PHE A 29 -17.59 -5.26 -2.38
CA PHE A 29 -16.91 -4.51 -3.43
C PHE A 29 -15.63 -3.88 -2.86
N LEU A 30 -14.48 -4.19 -3.44
CA LEU A 30 -13.18 -3.74 -2.95
C LEU A 30 -12.17 -3.61 -4.10
N SER A 31 -11.13 -2.79 -3.91
CA SER A 31 -10.01 -2.65 -4.82
C SER A 31 -8.75 -3.31 -4.23
N PRO A 32 -8.44 -4.57 -4.60
CA PRO A 32 -7.31 -5.30 -4.01
C PRO A 32 -5.97 -4.65 -4.30
N TRP A 33 -5.82 -4.05 -5.49
CA TRP A 33 -4.59 -3.39 -5.90
C TRP A 33 -4.30 -2.15 -5.06
N SER A 34 -5.32 -1.33 -4.77
CA SER A 34 -5.18 -0.14 -3.93
C SER A 34 -4.76 -0.50 -2.50
N ILE A 35 -5.40 -1.54 -1.94
CA ILE A 35 -5.06 -2.07 -0.61
C ILE A 35 -3.62 -2.59 -0.60
N SER A 36 -3.24 -3.42 -1.58
CA SER A 36 -1.87 -3.96 -1.68
C SER A 36 -0.82 -2.84 -1.80
N SER A 37 -1.09 -1.82 -2.63
CA SER A 37 -0.17 -0.69 -2.83
C SER A 37 0.03 0.13 -1.54
N THR A 38 -1.06 0.37 -0.79
CA THR A 38 -1.00 1.09 0.48
C THR A 38 -0.23 0.26 1.52
N MET A 39 -0.52 -1.03 1.60
CA MET A 39 0.12 -1.96 2.52
C MET A 39 1.59 -2.22 2.17
N ALA A 40 1.99 -2.11 0.90
CA ALA A 40 3.38 -2.17 0.49
C ALA A 40 4.21 -1.03 1.07
N MET A 41 3.66 0.19 1.14
CA MET A 41 4.33 1.31 1.81
C MET A 41 4.48 1.06 3.31
N VAL A 42 3.46 0.48 3.95
CA VAL A 42 3.51 0.11 5.38
C VAL A 42 4.53 -1.01 5.61
N TYR A 43 4.60 -1.99 4.70
CA TYR A 43 5.59 -3.07 4.74
C TYR A 43 7.02 -2.54 4.71
N MET A 44 7.33 -1.57 3.85
CA MET A 44 8.67 -0.97 3.80
C MET A 44 9.09 -0.30 5.13
N GLY A 45 8.11 0.16 5.92
CA GLY A 45 8.32 0.77 7.23
C GLY A 45 8.27 -0.22 8.41
N SER A 46 7.85 -1.47 8.20
CA SER A 46 7.77 -2.48 9.27
C SER A 46 9.07 -3.29 9.38
N ARG A 47 9.32 -3.92 10.54
CA ARG A 47 10.53 -4.72 10.78
C ARG A 47 10.20 -5.97 11.61
N GLY A 48 11.06 -6.97 11.51
CA GLY A 48 10.98 -8.20 12.30
C GLY A 48 9.71 -8.99 12.00
N SER A 49 9.05 -9.52 13.04
CA SER A 49 7.87 -10.37 12.86
C SER A 49 6.72 -9.70 12.11
N THR A 50 6.59 -8.38 12.21
CA THR A 50 5.57 -7.62 11.49
C THR A 50 5.84 -7.60 9.99
N GLU A 51 7.10 -7.40 9.59
CA GLU A 51 7.53 -7.43 8.19
C GLU A 51 7.26 -8.81 7.57
N ASP A 52 7.65 -9.88 8.27
CA ASP A 52 7.46 -11.26 7.83
C ASP A 52 5.97 -11.62 7.65
N GLN A 53 5.12 -11.21 8.59
CA GLN A 53 3.68 -11.42 8.51
C GLN A 53 3.06 -10.67 7.33
N MET A 54 3.47 -9.42 7.11
CA MET A 54 2.98 -8.61 5.99
C MET A 54 3.40 -9.21 4.65
N ALA A 55 4.66 -9.62 4.51
CA ALA A 55 5.17 -10.24 3.29
C ALA A 55 4.42 -11.55 2.96
N LYS A 56 4.11 -12.35 3.99
CA LYS A 56 3.31 -13.58 3.84
C LYS A 56 1.87 -13.29 3.40
N VAL A 57 1.20 -12.30 3.99
CA VAL A 57 -0.20 -11.98 3.65
C VAL A 57 -0.28 -11.39 2.24
N LEU A 58 0.60 -10.44 1.91
CA LEU A 58 0.66 -9.77 0.61
C LEU A 58 1.23 -10.64 -0.51
N GLN A 59 1.68 -11.86 -0.19
CA GLN A 59 2.29 -12.82 -1.13
C GLN A 59 3.61 -12.31 -1.76
N PHE A 60 4.31 -11.38 -1.10
CA PHE A 60 5.58 -10.83 -1.61
C PHE A 60 6.73 -11.84 -1.54
N ASN A 61 6.64 -12.86 -0.68
CA ASN A 61 7.63 -13.93 -0.57
C ASN A 61 7.69 -14.82 -1.82
N GLU A 62 6.60 -14.88 -2.59
CA GLU A 62 6.52 -15.66 -3.83
C GLU A 62 7.01 -14.85 -5.05
N VAL A 63 7.21 -13.53 -4.88
CA VAL A 63 7.74 -12.64 -5.91
C VAL A 63 9.26 -12.75 -5.90
N GLY A 64 9.82 -13.51 -6.83
CA GLY A 64 11.28 -13.66 -6.98
C GLY A 64 11.89 -14.92 -6.37
N ALA A 65 11.14 -16.02 -6.24
CA ALA A 65 11.68 -17.33 -5.85
C ALA A 65 12.77 -17.90 -6.81
N ASN A 66 13.11 -17.18 -7.89
CA ASN A 66 14.35 -17.38 -8.64
C ASN A 66 15.36 -16.29 -8.28
N ALA A 67 16.35 -16.68 -7.46
CA ALA A 67 17.58 -15.96 -7.10
C ALA A 67 17.43 -14.68 -6.24
N VAL A 68 17.70 -14.86 -4.94
CA VAL A 68 18.06 -13.76 -4.03
C VAL A 68 19.38 -13.14 -4.50
N THR A 69 19.29 -12.06 -5.26
CA THR A 69 20.29 -10.98 -5.18
C THR A 69 19.73 -9.93 -4.21
N PRO A 70 20.54 -9.37 -3.30
CA PRO A 70 20.10 -8.27 -2.45
C PRO A 70 19.72 -7.11 -3.36
N MET A 71 18.42 -6.90 -3.59
CA MET A 71 17.96 -5.78 -4.39
C MET A 71 18.14 -4.51 -3.56
N THR A 72 19.19 -3.76 -3.89
CA THR A 72 19.26 -2.31 -3.73
C THR A 72 17.92 -1.74 -4.25
N PRO A 73 17.32 -0.72 -3.60
CA PRO A 73 16.02 -0.16 -4.00
C PRO A 73 16.15 0.61 -5.33
N GLU A 74 16.36 -0.13 -6.41
CA GLU A 74 16.41 0.38 -7.77
C GLU A 74 15.00 0.28 -8.34
N ASN A 75 14.32 1.43 -8.30
CA ASN A 75 13.26 1.82 -9.22
C ASN A 75 12.18 0.76 -9.46
N PHE A 76 11.20 0.75 -8.56
CA PHE A 76 9.86 0.19 -8.78
C PHE A 76 9.33 0.74 -10.12
N THR A 77 9.57 0.01 -11.21
CA THR A 77 9.10 0.40 -12.53
C THR A 77 7.64 0.05 -12.57
N SER A 78 6.85 1.02 -12.13
CA SER A 78 5.40 1.12 -12.21
C SER A 78 4.90 0.50 -13.52
N CYS A 79 4.30 -0.69 -13.42
CA CYS A 79 3.47 -1.21 -14.49
C CYS A 79 2.23 -0.33 -14.58
N GLY A 80 2.29 0.70 -15.42
CA GLY A 80 1.12 1.42 -15.93
C GLY A 80 0.28 2.19 -14.92
N PHE A 81 0.84 2.78 -13.86
CA PHE A 81 0.07 3.64 -12.94
C PHE A 81 -0.12 5.08 -13.45
N MET A 82 -0.60 5.25 -14.70
CA MET A 82 -1.15 6.52 -15.15
C MET A 82 -2.67 6.52 -14.93
N GLN A 83 -3.08 6.57 -13.67
CA GLN A 83 -4.38 7.13 -13.36
C GLN A 83 -4.23 8.65 -13.45
N GLN A 84 -4.92 9.26 -14.41
CA GLN A 84 -4.96 10.71 -14.61
C GLN A 84 -5.52 11.38 -13.35
N ILE A 85 -4.68 11.65 -12.37
CA ILE A 85 -4.92 12.73 -11.43
C ILE A 85 -4.63 14.00 -12.24
N GLN A 86 -5.67 14.79 -12.50
CA GLN A 86 -5.52 16.09 -13.17
C GLN A 86 -4.40 16.87 -12.47
N LYS A 87 -3.29 17.08 -13.20
CA LYS A 87 -2.17 17.93 -12.78
C LYS A 87 -2.66 19.38 -12.68
N GLY A 88 -3.25 19.75 -11.55
CA GLY A 88 -2.99 21.10 -11.03
C GLY A 88 -1.48 21.19 -10.77
N SER A 89 -0.84 22.27 -11.22
CA SER A 89 0.62 22.42 -11.13
C SER A 89 1.07 22.30 -9.66
N TYR A 90 1.71 21.18 -9.33
CA TYR A 90 2.20 20.88 -8.00
C TYR A 90 3.60 21.48 -7.89
N PRO A 91 3.69 22.70 -7.34
CA PRO A 91 4.09 22.90 -5.94
C PRO A 91 3.15 23.80 -5.11
N ASP A 92 2.18 24.48 -5.71
CA ASP A 92 1.36 25.50 -5.01
C ASP A 92 0.43 24.92 -3.95
N ALA A 93 -0.06 23.69 -4.16
CA ALA A 93 -0.89 22.98 -3.19
C ALA A 93 -0.13 22.61 -1.90
N ILE A 94 1.19 22.37 -1.98
CA ILE A 94 2.03 22.18 -0.79
C ILE A 94 2.24 23.50 -0.08
N LEU A 95 2.54 24.57 -0.82
CA LEU A 95 2.75 25.91 -0.25
C LEU A 95 1.51 26.39 0.51
N GLN A 96 0.30 26.11 0.00
CA GLN A 96 -0.95 26.39 0.70
C GLN A 96 -1.19 25.51 1.93
N ALA A 97 -0.78 24.24 1.90
CA ALA A 97 -0.93 23.33 3.04
C ALA A 97 0.07 23.63 4.17
N GLN A 98 1.30 24.02 3.82
CA GLN A 98 2.35 24.42 4.78
C GLN A 98 2.09 25.81 5.39
N ALA A 99 1.36 26.69 4.70
CA ALA A 99 1.00 28.02 5.21
C ALA A 99 -0.14 27.99 6.26
N ALA A 100 -0.73 26.82 6.53
CA ALA A 100 -1.76 26.69 7.57
C ALA A 100 -1.15 26.11 8.85
N ASP A 101 -0.87 26.99 9.82
CA ASP A 101 -0.55 26.73 11.24
C ASP A 101 -1.51 25.74 11.98
N LYS A 102 -2.50 25.19 11.28
CA LYS A 102 -3.50 24.24 11.76
C LYS A 102 -2.96 22.83 12.01
N ILE A 103 -1.96 22.38 11.26
CA ILE A 103 -1.45 21.00 11.41
C ILE A 103 -0.67 20.86 12.73
N HIS A 104 0.23 21.82 13.00
CA HIS A 104 1.04 21.79 14.22
C HIS A 104 0.20 22.03 15.49
N SER A 105 -0.83 22.88 15.43
CA SER A 105 -1.73 23.13 16.56
C SER A 105 -2.64 21.94 16.89
N SER A 106 -3.13 21.20 15.88
CA SER A 106 -3.94 20.00 16.07
C SER A 106 -3.13 18.86 16.69
N PHE A 107 -1.90 18.65 16.24
CA PHE A 107 -1.02 17.61 16.80
C PHE A 107 -0.60 17.94 18.24
N ARG A 108 -0.35 19.23 18.53
CA ARG A 108 -0.03 19.70 19.88
C ARG A 108 -1.19 19.47 20.86
N SER A 109 -2.43 19.77 20.45
CA SER A 109 -3.63 19.51 21.26
C SER A 109 -3.80 18.02 21.60
N LEU A 110 -3.47 17.13 20.66
CA LEU A 110 -3.53 15.68 20.89
C LEU A 110 -2.43 15.19 21.85
N SER A 111 -1.25 15.81 21.81
CA SER A 111 -0.12 15.44 22.69
C SER A 111 -0.24 15.96 24.12
N SER A 112 -1.10 16.95 24.36
CA SER A 112 -1.29 17.59 25.66
C SER A 112 -2.57 17.17 26.39
N ALA A 113 -3.28 16.17 25.88
CA ALA A 113 -4.47 15.57 26.50
C ALA A 113 -4.10 14.40 27.42
#